data_AF-K0UVI7-F1
#
_entry.id   AF-K0UVI7-F1
#
_cell.length_a   1.000
_cell.length_b   1.000
_cell.length_c   1.000
_cell.angle_alpha   90.00
_cell.angle_beta   90.00
_cell.angle_gamma   90.00
#
_symmetry.space_group_name_H-M   'P 1'
#
loop_
_entity.id
_entity.type
_entity.pdbx_description
1 polymer ?
#
loop_
_entity_poly.entity_id
_entity_poly.type
_entity_poly.pdbx_seq_one_letter_code
_entity_poly.pdbx_strand_id
1 'polypeptide(L)'
;MTPQQLTAIRDRGYETSYSENHPGINGISVPLLAAHDDPTIPPIVLGSMTIAGPSERLPPQAVSRLVRPLLGACRDLSPRLAALLGPNPGATIEALDL
;
A
#
# COMPACT_ATOMS: atom_id res chain seq x y z
N MET A 1 -2.23 13.82 -9.85
CA MET A 1 -2.65 13.54 -8.46
C MET A 1 -2.52 14.83 -7.66
N THR A 2 -3.56 15.25 -6.93
CA THR A 2 -3.56 16.50 -6.15
C THR A 2 -3.24 16.22 -4.67
N PRO A 3 -2.81 17.23 -3.89
CA PRO A 3 -2.60 17.08 -2.45
C PRO A 3 -3.84 16.56 -1.70
N GLN A 4 -5.04 16.99 -2.09
CA GLN A 4 -6.29 16.51 -1.48
C GLN A 4 -6.54 15.02 -1.77
N GLN A 5 -6.22 14.56 -2.98
CA GLN A 5 -6.31 13.14 -3.32
C GLN A 5 -5.33 12.30 -2.50
N LEU A 6 -4.11 12.81 -2.27
CA LEU A 6 -3.12 12.15 -1.42
C LEU A 6 -3.57 12.08 0.04
N THR A 7 -4.15 13.15 0.59
CA THR A 7 -4.74 13.13 1.94
C THR A 7 -5.84 12.09 2.04
N ALA A 8 -6.77 12.05 1.09
CA ALA A 8 -7.83 11.04 1.07
C ALA A 8 -7.29 9.60 0.98
N ILE A 9 -6.20 9.37 0.25
CA ILE A 9 -5.50 8.06 0.21
C ILE A 9 -4.92 7.72 1.59
N ARG A 10 -4.28 8.68 2.26
CA ARG A 10 -3.71 8.46 3.61
C ARG A 10 -4.79 8.17 4.64
N ASP A 11 -5.89 8.92 4.61
CA ASP A 11 -7.02 8.74 5.54
C ASP A 11 -7.67 7.36 5.39
N ARG A 12 -7.79 6.87 4.15
CA ARG A 12 -8.39 5.55 3.89
C ARG A 12 -7.41 4.38 4.01
N GLY A 13 -6.10 4.63 3.87
CA GLY A 13 -5.03 3.64 3.99
C GLY A 13 -4.84 2.72 2.78
N TYR A 14 -5.42 3.04 1.62
CA TYR A 14 -5.27 2.26 0.38
C TYR A 14 -5.48 3.13 -0.85
N GLU A 15 -5.07 2.66 -2.02
CA GLU A 15 -5.30 3.26 -3.33
C GLU A 15 -6.08 2.30 -4.23
N THR A 16 -6.95 2.80 -5.11
CA THR A 16 -7.67 1.98 -6.11
C THR A 16 -7.53 2.64 -7.46
N SER A 17 -7.19 1.85 -8.47
CA SER A 17 -7.15 2.31 -9.86
C SER A 17 -8.15 1.56 -10.71
N TYR A 18 -8.90 2.30 -11.54
CA TYR A 18 -9.91 1.76 -12.46
C TYR A 18 -9.56 2.08 -13.91
N SER A 19 -8.61 1.33 -14.48
CA SER A 19 -8.09 1.56 -15.83
C SER A 19 -7.41 2.91 -16.05
N GLU A 20 -6.97 3.59 -14.98
CA GLU A 20 -6.39 4.93 -15.07
C GLU A 20 -4.96 4.89 -15.60
N ASN A 21 -4.17 3.90 -15.16
CA ASN A 21 -2.78 3.71 -15.60
C ASN A 21 -2.66 2.70 -16.75
N HIS A 22 -3.51 1.67 -16.75
CA HIS A 22 -3.49 0.60 -17.73
C HIS A 22 -4.93 0.31 -18.19
N PRO A 23 -5.31 0.68 -19.43
CA PRO A 23 -6.65 0.41 -19.94
C PRO A 23 -7.03 -1.07 -19.79
N GLY A 24 -8.20 -1.33 -19.20
CA GLY A 24 -8.69 -2.70 -19.00
C GLY A 24 -8.16 -3.39 -17.74
N ILE A 25 -7.39 -2.72 -16.88
CA ILE A 25 -6.92 -3.25 -15.60
C ILE A 25 -7.50 -2.44 -14.45
N ASN A 26 -8.09 -3.13 -13.48
CA ASN A 26 -8.44 -2.54 -12.20
C ASN A 26 -7.52 -3.10 -11.11
N GLY A 27 -7.37 -2.35 -10.02
CA GLY A 27 -6.58 -2.83 -8.89
C GLY A 27 -6.77 -2.02 -7.61
N ILE A 28 -6.18 -2.57 -6.56
CA ILE A 28 -6.07 -1.97 -5.24
C ILE A 28 -4.66 -2.16 -4.72
N SER A 29 -4.10 -1.10 -4.15
CA SER A 29 -2.78 -1.10 -3.53
C SER A 29 -2.88 -0.66 -2.07
N VAL A 30 -2.18 -1.36 -1.18
CA VAL A 30 -2.09 -1.03 0.24
C VAL A 30 -0.62 -0.87 0.62
N PRO A 31 -0.22 0.21 1.31
CA PRO A 31 1.16 0.40 1.71
C PRO A 31 1.59 -0.63 2.75
N LEU A 32 2.87 -1.03 2.68
CA LEU A 32 3.56 -1.75 3.74
C LEU A 32 4.31 -0.70 4.58
N LEU A 33 4.10 -0.69 5.89
CA LEU A 33 4.52 0.42 6.76
C LEU A 33 5.34 -0.09 7.95
N ALA A 34 6.53 0.48 8.16
CA ALA A 34 7.24 0.34 9.43
C ALA A 34 6.82 1.47 10.37
N ALA A 35 6.24 1.11 11.51
CA ALA A 35 5.93 2.05 12.57
C ALA A 35 7.21 2.45 13.34
N HIS A 36 7.21 3.68 13.85
CA HIS A 36 8.15 4.11 14.88
C HIS A 36 7.60 3.77 16.27
N ASP A 37 8.50 3.69 17.27
CA ASP A 37 8.10 3.57 18.67
C ASP A 37 7.30 4.80 19.15
N ASP A 38 7.58 5.97 18.56
CA ASP A 38 6.79 7.19 18.76
C ASP A 38 5.66 7.26 17.70
N PRO A 39 4.38 7.13 18.10
CA PRO A 39 3.25 7.14 17.18
C PRO A 39 2.96 8.53 16.57
N THR A 40 3.62 9.59 17.04
CA THR A 40 3.51 10.93 16.45
C THR A 40 4.36 11.08 15.19
N ILE A 41 5.33 10.18 14.97
CA ILE A 41 6.16 10.16 13.78
C ILE A 41 5.44 9.36 12.69
N PRO A 42 5.29 9.91 11.47
CA PRO A 42 4.72 9.16 10.36
C PRO A 42 5.50 7.87 10.09
N PRO A 43 4.83 6.76 9.76
CA PRO A 43 5.50 5.51 9.48
C PRO A 43 6.36 5.60 8.21
N ILE A 44 7.41 4.79 8.15
CA ILE A 44 8.25 4.64 6.96
C ILE A 44 7.51 3.73 5.97
N VAL A 45 7.42 4.17 4.72
CA VAL A 45 6.85 3.38 3.63
C VAL A 45 7.90 2.35 3.17
N LEU A 46 7.57 1.07 3.28
CA LEU A 46 8.43 -0.02 2.85
C LEU A 46 8.17 -0.46 1.40
N GLY A 47 7.10 0.04 0.81
CA GLY A 47 6.57 -0.37 -0.48
C GLY A 47 5.05 -0.52 -0.41
N SER A 48 4.47 -1.31 -1.33
CA SER A 48 3.04 -1.61 -1.32
C SER A 48 2.78 -3.03 -1.81
N MET A 49 1.65 -3.59 -1.41
CA MET A 49 1.12 -4.84 -1.97
C MET A 49 -0.12 -4.52 -2.81
N THR A 50 -0.15 -5.06 -4.02
CA THR A 50 -1.18 -4.75 -5.01
C THR A 50 -1.89 -6.02 -5.48
N ILE A 51 -3.22 -5.95 -5.56
CA ILE A 51 -4.02 -6.91 -6.31
C ILE A 51 -4.53 -6.19 -7.56
N ALA A 52 -4.20 -6.71 -8.73
CA ALA A 52 -4.63 -6.17 -10.01
C ALA A 52 -5.09 -7.29 -10.95
N GLY A 53 -6.01 -6.96 -11.86
CA GLY A 53 -6.47 -7.91 -12.86
C GLY A 53 -7.37 -7.27 -13.91
N PRO A 54 -7.78 -8.05 -14.93
CA PRO A 54 -8.68 -7.59 -15.98
C PRO A 54 -9.95 -6.96 -15.38
N SER A 55 -10.34 -5.79 -15.84
CA SER A 55 -11.48 -5.03 -15.31
C SER A 55 -12.80 -5.81 -15.40
N GLU A 56 -12.95 -6.66 -16.41
CA GLU A 56 -14.07 -7.59 -16.60
C GLU A 56 -14.19 -8.61 -15.47
N ARG A 57 -13.05 -9.06 -14.91
CA ARG A 57 -12.97 -10.04 -13.82
C ARG A 57 -12.80 -9.41 -12.45
N LEU A 58 -12.33 -8.17 -12.41
CA LEU A 58 -12.13 -7.40 -11.19
C LEU A 58 -12.87 -6.06 -11.28
N PRO A 59 -14.22 -6.07 -11.38
CA PRO A 59 -15.00 -4.84 -11.41
C PRO A 59 -14.91 -4.08 -10.07
N PRO A 60 -15.29 -2.80 -10.01
CA PRO A 60 -15.14 -1.96 -8.81
C PRO A 60 -15.71 -2.58 -7.52
N GLN A 61 -16.82 -3.30 -7.62
CA GLN A 61 -17.43 -4.00 -6.48
C GLN A 61 -16.56 -5.16 -5.98
N ALA A 62 -15.85 -5.86 -6.87
CA ALA A 62 -14.90 -6.90 -6.50
C ALA A 62 -13.64 -6.30 -5.87
N VAL A 63 -13.11 -5.20 -6.41
CA VAL A 63 -11.99 -4.45 -5.81
C VAL A 63 -12.34 -4.03 -4.38
N SER A 64 -13.53 -3.49 -4.16
CA SER A 64 -13.99 -3.03 -2.85
C SER A 64 -14.06 -4.17 -1.81
N ARG A 65 -14.38 -5.40 -2.24
CA ARG A 65 -14.38 -6.59 -1.36
C ARG A 65 -12.98 -7.02 -0.93
N LEU A 66 -11.95 -6.66 -1.69
CA LEU A 66 -10.55 -6.99 -1.39
C LEU A 66 -9.87 -6.00 -0.44
N VAL A 67 -10.47 -4.82 -0.20
CA VAL A 67 -9.92 -3.77 0.68
C VAL A 67 -9.57 -4.32 2.06
N ARG A 68 -10.54 -4.91 2.76
CA ARG A 68 -10.31 -5.38 4.14
C ARG A 68 -9.33 -6.56 4.21
N PRO A 69 -9.44 -7.60 3.37
CA PRO A 69 -8.44 -8.67 3.34
C PRO A 69 -7.02 -8.16 3.07
N LEU A 70 -6.85 -7.26 2.10
CA LEU A 70 -5.53 -6.74 1.75
C LEU A 70 -4.95 -5.84 2.84
N LEU A 71 -5.77 -4.99 3.47
CA LEU A 71 -5.38 -4.23 4.67
C LEU A 71 -4.93 -5.15 5.81
N GLY A 72 -5.68 -6.22 6.08
CA GLY A 72 -5.30 -7.21 7.10
C GLY A 72 -3.97 -7.88 6.78
N ALA A 73 -3.79 -8.32 5.54
CA ALA A 73 -2.54 -8.94 5.08
C ALA A 73 -1.35 -7.98 5.21
N CYS A 74 -1.50 -6.71 4.81
CA CYS A 74 -0.45 -5.71 4.97
C CYS A 74 -0.14 -5.41 6.44
N ARG A 75 -1.16 -5.31 7.29
CA ARG A 75 -0.97 -5.11 8.74
C ARG A 75 -0.17 -6.25 9.37
N ASP A 76 -0.42 -7.48 8.95
CA ASP A 76 0.26 -8.66 9.51
C ASP A 76 1.67 -8.86 8.93
N LEU A 77 1.87 -8.48 7.66
CA LEU A 77 3.16 -8.60 6.96
C LEU A 77 4.13 -7.46 7.29
N SER A 78 3.65 -6.23 7.44
CA SER A 78 4.51 -5.05 7.56
C SER A 78 5.51 -5.11 8.72
N PRO A 79 5.14 -5.53 9.95
CA PRO A 79 6.10 -5.64 11.05
C PRO A 79 7.18 -6.69 10.79
N ARG A 80 6.84 -7.76 10.08
CA ARG A 80 7.78 -8.84 9.73
C ARG A 80 8.79 -8.35 8.70
N LEU A 81 8.32 -7.62 7.69
CA LEU A 81 9.19 -7.01 6.69
C LEU A 81 10.11 -5.96 7.33
N ALA A 82 9.58 -5.10 8.21
CA ALA A 82 10.37 -4.12 8.94
C ALA A 82 11.49 -4.78 9.76
N ALA A 83 11.18 -5.87 10.48
CA ALA A 83 12.16 -6.61 11.26
C ALA A 83 13.29 -7.22 10.39
N LEU A 84 12.98 -7.68 9.17
CA LEU A 84 13.98 -8.20 8.23
C LEU A 84 14.89 -7.09 7.68
N LEU A 85 14.37 -5.88 7.51
CA LEU A 85 15.14 -4.72 7.05
C LEU A 85 16.02 -4.09 8.13
N GLY A 86 15.88 -4.53 9.38
CA GLY A 86 16.70 -4.11 10.52
C GLY A 86 16.20 -2.84 11.22
N PRO A 87 17.02 -2.26 12.12
CA PRO A 87 16.59 -1.17 13.02
C PRO A 87 16.33 0.17 12.30
N ASN A 88 16.84 0.32 11.07
CA ASN A 88 16.58 1.49 10.23
C ASN A 88 16.10 1.03 8.85
N PRO A 89 14.82 0.61 8.73
CA PRO A 89 14.31 0.05 7.48
C PRO A 89 14.30 1.07 6.34
N GLY A 90 14.21 2.38 6.64
CA GLY A 90 14.30 3.45 5.64
C GLY A 90 15.67 3.50 4.98
N ALA A 91 16.76 3.54 5.77
CA ALA A 91 18.12 3.53 5.23
C ALA A 91 18.43 2.24 4.46
N THR A 92 17.91 1.10 4.91
CA THR A 92 18.07 -0.17 4.20
C THR A 92 17.40 -0.14 2.83
N ILE A 93 16.19 0.42 2.73
CA ILE A 93 15.48 0.55 1.44
C ILE A 93 16.21 1.52 0.52
N GLU A 94 16.63 2.68 1.01
CA GLU A 94 17.38 3.67 0.22
C GLU A 94 18.68 3.06 -0.34
N ALA A 95 19.35 2.18 0.40
CA ALA A 95 20.55 1.48 -0.08
C ALA A 95 20.27 0.39 -1.13
N LEU A 96 19.02 -0.11 -1.22
CA LEU A 96 18.59 -1.13 -2.18
C LEU A 96 17.99 -0.53 -3.46
N ASP A 97 17.64 0.75 -3.44
CA ASP A 97 17.12 1.50 -4.59
C ASP A 97 18.30 1.79 -5.56
N LEU A 98 18.55 0.85 -6.48
CA LEU A 98 19.59 0.89 -7.52
C LEU A 98 19.17 1.69 -8.75
#